data_AF-A0A0C1RSL4-F1
#
_entry.id   AF-A0A0C1RSL4-F1
#
_cell.length_a   1.000
_cell.length_b   1.000
_cell.length_c   1.000
_cell.angle_alpha   90.00
_cell.angle_beta   90.00
_cell.angle_gamma   90.00
#
_symmetry.space_group_name_H-M   'P 1'
#
loop_
_entity.id
_entity.type
_entity.pdbx_description
1 polymer ?
#
loop_
_entity_poly.entity_id
_entity_poly.type
_entity_poly.pdbx_seq_one_letter_code
_entity_poly.pdbx_strand_id
1 'polypeptide(L)'
;AEDSGAGEIVLNYIPYDSEMTGYNLDIIEQVSESVDIPVIAGCGAGKLNHFRMAVDAGAHAVAAGSMFVYHGPRRAVLINYPTKEELISTFKK
;
A
#
# COMPACT_ATOMS: atom_id res chain seq x y z
N ALA A 1 -16.40 -9.39 -8.19
CA ALA A 1 -15.77 -8.16 -8.72
C ALA A 1 -15.44 -8.34 -10.19
N GLU A 2 -14.75 -9.43 -10.53
CA GLU A 2 -14.50 -9.87 -11.90
C GLU A 2 -15.77 -9.98 -12.75
N ASP A 3 -16.80 -10.71 -12.31
CA ASP A 3 -18.09 -10.83 -13.02
C ASP A 3 -18.80 -9.48 -13.26
N SER A 4 -18.44 -8.45 -12.49
CA SER A 4 -18.98 -7.09 -12.62
C SER A 4 -18.14 -6.21 -13.56
N GLY A 5 -17.12 -6.77 -14.22
CA GLY A 5 -16.27 -6.10 -15.20
C GLY A 5 -15.05 -5.38 -14.63
N ALA A 6 -14.64 -5.67 -13.39
CA ALA A 6 -13.39 -5.12 -12.85
C ALA A 6 -12.18 -5.69 -13.60
N GLY A 7 -11.20 -4.85 -13.94
CA GLY A 7 -9.98 -5.26 -14.65
C GLY A 7 -8.81 -5.64 -13.74
N GLU A 8 -8.86 -5.27 -12.46
CA GLU A 8 -7.86 -5.60 -11.44
C GLU A 8 -8.48 -5.47 -10.04
N ILE A 9 -7.84 -6.09 -9.05
CA ILE A 9 -8.20 -5.99 -7.63
C ILE A 9 -7.03 -5.40 -6.84
N VAL A 10 -7.29 -4.28 -6.15
CA VAL A 10 -6.38 -3.77 -5.10
C VAL A 10 -6.84 -4.34 -3.76
N LEU A 11 -6.08 -5.29 -3.24
CA LEU A 11 -6.41 -6.05 -2.04
C LEU A 11 -5.72 -5.44 -0.82
N ASN A 12 -6.50 -4.78 0.04
CA ASN A 12 -6.01 -4.21 1.30
C ASN A 12 -6.50 -5.04 2.49
N TYR A 13 -5.57 -5.40 3.38
CA TYR A 13 -5.90 -6.05 4.64
C TYR A 13 -5.78 -5.05 5.81
N ILE A 14 -6.95 -4.57 6.27
CA ILE A 14 -7.05 -3.50 7.27
C ILE A 14 -6.25 -3.79 8.55
N PRO A 15 -6.27 -5.00 9.15
CA PRO A 15 -5.55 -5.24 10.40
C PRO A 15 -4.02 -5.10 10.28
N TYR A 16 -3.44 -5.24 9.09
CA TYR A 16 -1.99 -5.09 8.89
C TYR A 16 -1.65 -3.71 8.31
N ASP A 17 -2.64 -2.85 8.09
CA ASP A 17 -2.37 -1.53 7.53
C ASP A 17 -1.51 -0.71 8.48
N SER A 18 -0.43 -0.16 7.94
CA SER A 18 0.62 0.59 8.66
C SER A 18 1.37 -0.15 9.79
N GLU A 19 1.09 -1.43 10.04
CA GLU A 19 1.84 -2.26 11.01
C GLU A 19 3.29 -2.52 10.58
N MET A 20 3.57 -2.44 9.27
CA MET A 20 4.89 -2.71 8.68
C MET A 20 5.45 -4.11 8.99
N THR A 21 4.60 -5.07 9.34
CA THR A 21 4.97 -6.45 9.72
C THR A 21 4.96 -7.43 8.55
N GLY A 22 4.38 -7.07 7.41
CA GLY A 22 4.18 -7.96 6.26
C GLY A 22 2.81 -7.77 5.61
N TYR A 23 2.66 -8.34 4.42
CA TYR A 23 1.32 -8.55 3.85
C TYR A 23 0.69 -9.79 4.46
N ASN A 24 -0.64 -9.90 4.36
CA ASN A 24 -1.34 -11.14 4.69
C ASN A 24 -1.23 -12.12 3.51
N LEU A 25 -0.29 -13.06 3.58
CA LEU A 25 -0.02 -13.99 2.49
C LEU A 25 -1.19 -14.95 2.22
N ASP A 26 -1.83 -15.46 3.27
CA ASP A 26 -2.94 -16.40 3.15
C ASP A 26 -4.12 -15.77 2.39
N ILE A 27 -4.40 -14.49 2.64
CA ILE A 27 -5.45 -13.74 1.93
C ILE A 27 -5.05 -13.45 0.48
N ILE A 28 -3.77 -13.15 0.23
CA ILE A 28 -3.28 -12.94 -1.15
C ILE A 28 -3.46 -14.22 -1.95
N GLU A 29 -3.00 -15.35 -1.41
CA GLU A 29 -3.11 -16.66 -2.04
C GLU A 29 -4.58 -16.99 -2.34
N GLN A 30 -5.44 -16.95 -1.32
CA GLN A 30 -6.88 -17.24 -1.46
C GLN A 30 -7.56 -16.37 -2.51
N VAL A 31 -7.28 -15.06 -2.54
CA VAL A 31 -7.90 -14.15 -3.50
C VAL A 31 -7.33 -14.38 -4.89
N SER A 32 -6.01 -14.50 -5.03
CA SER A 32 -5.35 -14.71 -6.32
C SER A 32 -5.72 -16.02 -7.00
N GLU A 33 -6.01 -17.08 -6.23
CA GLU A 33 -6.51 -18.35 -6.78
C GLU A 33 -7.99 -18.31 -7.15
N SER A 34 -8.73 -17.30 -6.66
CA SER A 34 -10.19 -17.20 -6.85
C SER A 34 -10.62 -16.33 -8.03
N VAL A 35 -9.69 -15.63 -8.69
CA VAL A 35 -9.96 -14.70 -9.80
C VAL A 35 -8.93 -14.84 -10.90
N ASP A 36 -9.31 -14.57 -12.15
CA ASP A 36 -8.41 -14.56 -13.30
C ASP A 36 -7.79 -13.17 -13.56
N ILE A 37 -8.37 -12.11 -12.98
CA ILE A 37 -7.85 -10.73 -13.09
C ILE A 37 -6.67 -10.45 -12.13
N PRO A 38 -5.75 -9.54 -12.50
CA PRO A 38 -4.60 -9.19 -11.66
C PRO A 38 -4.96 -8.73 -10.24
N VAL A 39 -4.21 -9.24 -9.26
CA VAL A 39 -4.34 -8.88 -7.85
C VAL A 39 -3.11 -8.09 -7.39
N ILE A 40 -3.34 -6.92 -6.81
CA ILE A 40 -2.33 -6.02 -6.23
C ILE A 40 -2.41 -6.13 -4.71
N ALA A 41 -1.35 -6.62 -4.07
CA ALA A 41 -1.27 -6.71 -2.61
C ALA A 41 -0.94 -5.35 -2.00
N GLY A 42 -1.84 -4.80 -1.19
CA GLY A 42 -1.69 -3.52 -0.50
C GLY A 42 -1.57 -3.65 1.01
N CYS A 43 -1.00 -2.61 1.62
CA CYS A 43 -0.87 -2.41 3.07
C CYS A 43 0.07 -3.40 3.81
N GLY A 44 0.70 -2.96 4.89
CA GLY A 44 1.50 -3.83 5.79
C GLY A 44 2.97 -4.07 5.44
N ALA A 45 3.46 -3.66 4.27
CA ALA A 45 4.89 -3.76 3.96
C ALA A 45 5.79 -2.98 4.93
N GLY A 46 6.96 -3.55 5.23
CA GLY A 46 7.97 -2.93 6.12
C GLY A 46 9.42 -3.16 5.69
N LYS A 47 9.69 -4.20 4.91
CA LYS A 47 11.00 -4.49 4.30
C LYS A 47 10.82 -5.05 2.89
N LEU A 48 11.86 -4.95 2.06
CA LEU A 48 11.84 -5.44 0.68
C LEU A 48 11.46 -6.92 0.57
N ASN A 49 11.84 -7.74 1.55
CA ASN A 49 11.46 -9.16 1.56
C ASN A 49 9.95 -9.39 1.61
N HIS A 50 9.17 -8.45 2.17
CA HIS A 50 7.71 -8.55 2.17
C HIS A 50 7.14 -8.46 0.76
N PHE A 51 7.77 -7.68 -0.14
CA PHE A 51 7.37 -7.62 -1.55
C PHE A 51 7.57 -8.97 -2.23
N ARG A 52 8.74 -9.59 -2.01
CA ARG A 52 9.04 -10.90 -2.58
C ARG A 52 8.03 -11.95 -2.10
N MET A 53 7.74 -11.98 -0.80
CA MET A 53 6.78 -12.92 -0.20
C MET A 53 5.37 -12.75 -0.76
N ALA A 54 4.90 -11.51 -0.98
CA ALA A 54 3.58 -11.27 -1.56
C ALA A 54 3.48 -11.73 -3.02
N VAL A 55 4.52 -11.51 -3.82
CA VAL A 55 4.58 -12.00 -5.21
C VAL A 55 4.65 -13.53 -5.25
N ASP A 56 5.46 -14.14 -4.38
CA ASP A 56 5.53 -15.60 -4.28
C ASP A 56 4.20 -16.22 -3.81
N ALA A 57 3.36 -15.46 -3.10
CA ALA A 57 2.01 -15.85 -2.68
C ALA A 57 0.91 -15.60 -3.74
N GLY A 58 1.25 -15.13 -4.94
CA GLY A 58 0.30 -14.97 -6.05
C GLY A 58 -0.09 -13.52 -6.40
N ALA A 59 0.46 -12.52 -5.71
CA ALA A 59 0.23 -11.12 -6.09
C ALA A 59 0.94 -10.78 -7.42
N HIS A 60 0.22 -10.15 -8.34
CA HIS A 60 0.75 -9.68 -9.61
C HIS A 60 1.55 -8.39 -9.46
N ALA A 61 1.19 -7.58 -8.46
CA ALA A 61 1.95 -6.40 -8.06
C ALA A 61 1.79 -6.14 -6.55
N VAL A 62 2.62 -5.25 -6.02
CA VAL A 62 2.60 -4.86 -4.60
C VAL A 62 2.51 -3.34 -4.48
N ALA A 63 1.72 -2.88 -3.51
CA ALA A 63 1.61 -1.49 -3.13
C ALA A 63 2.08 -1.31 -1.67
N ALA A 64 2.76 -0.20 -1.41
CA ALA A 64 3.21 0.17 -0.07
C ALA A 64 3.20 1.69 0.09
N GLY A 65 2.81 2.17 1.27
CA GLY A 65 2.90 3.58 1.66
C GLY A 65 3.94 3.78 2.75
N SER A 66 3.62 3.32 3.96
CA SER A 66 4.45 3.47 5.16
C SER A 66 5.88 2.93 4.98
N MET A 67 6.07 1.84 4.24
CA MET A 67 7.41 1.31 3.92
C MET A 67 8.29 2.35 3.23
N PHE A 68 7.77 3.03 2.20
CA PHE A 68 8.53 4.06 1.47
C PHE A 68 8.71 5.33 2.29
N VAL A 69 7.67 5.76 3.01
CA VAL A 69 7.71 6.95 3.86
C VAL A 69 8.76 6.83 4.96
N TYR A 70 8.84 5.65 5.59
CA TYR A 70 9.78 5.37 6.68
C TYR A 70 11.03 4.64 6.20
N HIS A 71 11.30 4.59 4.89
CA HIS A 71 12.49 3.95 4.36
C HIS A 71 13.74 4.78 4.71
N GLY A 72 14.68 4.18 5.42
CA GLY A 72 15.98 4.79 5.74
C GLY A 72 16.24 4.99 7.24
N PRO A 73 17.47 5.39 7.59
CA PRO A 73 17.99 5.30 8.96
C PRO A 73 17.28 6.22 9.96
N ARG A 74 16.65 7.29 9.48
CA ARG A 74 16.01 8.31 10.33
C ARG A 74 14.49 8.16 10.40
N ARG A 75 13.88 7.26 9.61
CA ARG A 75 12.42 7.03 9.52
C ARG A 75 11.62 8.33 9.62
N ALA A 76 12.05 9.38 8.92
CA ALA A 76 11.53 10.73 9.11
C ALA A 76 10.53 11.04 8.00
N VAL A 77 9.29 11.36 8.39
CA VAL A 77 8.31 11.96 7.48
C VAL A 77 8.57 13.46 7.45
N LEU A 78 9.13 13.98 6.36
CA LEU A 78 9.24 15.42 6.19
C LEU A 78 7.92 15.96 5.62
N ILE A 79 6.88 16.05 6.44
CA ILE A 79 5.68 16.83 6.12
C ILE A 79 5.98 18.27 6.53
N ASN A 80 6.37 19.09 5.55
CA ASN A 80 6.39 20.54 5.72
C ASN A 80 5.00 21.08 5.36
N TYR A 81 4.39 21.79 6.31
CA TYR A 81 3.15 22.51 6.08
C TYR A 81 3.48 23.95 5.67
N PRO A 82 2.77 24.55 4.71
CA PRO A 82 2.94 25.96 4.39
C PRO A 82 2.74 26.83 5.63
N THR A 83 3.49 27.91 5.75
CA THR A 83 3.32 28.86 6.83
C THR A 83 1.92 29.45 6.82
N LYS A 84 1.45 29.88 7.99
CA LYS A 84 0.13 30.51 8.12
C LYS A 84 0.04 31.76 7.25
N GLU A 85 1.12 32.53 7.10
CA GLU A 85 1.20 33.68 6.20
C GLU A 85 0.98 33.29 4.74
N GLU A 86 1.65 32.24 4.26
CA GLU A 86 1.49 31.73 2.90
C GLU A 86 0.04 31.34 2.63
N LEU A 87 -0.59 30.56 3.52
CA LEU A 87 -1.98 30.15 3.38
C LEU A 87 -2.94 31.33 3.35
N ILE A 88 -2.77 32.29 4.26
CA ILE A 88 -3.61 33.50 4.30
C ILE A 88 -3.43 34.33 3.02
N SER A 89 -2.21 34.43 2.50
CA SER A 89 -1.94 35.20 1.29
C SER A 89 -2.59 34.60 0.04
N THR A 90 -2.67 33.27 -0.06
CA THR A 90 -3.26 32.57 -1.22
C THR A 90 -4.76 32.78 -1.34
N PHE A 91 -5.47 32.96 -0.21
CA PHE A 91 -6.93 33.07 -0.19
C PHE A 91 -7.44 34.50 0.10
N LYS A 92 -6.56 35.50 0.14
CA LYS A 92 -6.97 36.92 0.17
C LYS A 92 -7.36 37.36 -1.25
N LYS A 93 -8.62 37.78 -1.41
CA LYS A 93 -9.11 38.47 -2.62
C LYS A 93 -8.45 39.82 -2.80
#